data_AF-A0A9P6WU67-F1
#
_entry.id   AF-A0A9P6WU67-F1
#
_cell.length_a   1.000
_cell.length_b   1.000
_cell.length_c   1.000
_cell.angle_alpha   90.00
_cell.angle_beta   90.00
_cell.angle_gamma   90.00
#
_symmetry.space_group_name_H-M   'P 1'
#
loop_
_entity.id
_entity.type
_entity.pdbx_description
1 polymer ?
#
loop_
_entity_poly.entity_id
_entity_poly.type
_entity_poly.pdbx_seq_one_letter_code
_entity_poly.pdbx_strand_id
1 'polypeptide(L)'
;MRRFLLPVGIRSPGFSRLTATRLYTIFIRPRFEYGLCICTFLQKQLALLDRAQDQCLRLAFGGHPRASTTVFKHLTSTPSMHVRAHTLVLKMIIRVHHLPDDCLLAKLVPFVTAAPIKSRFRWPALMRQNPLWSNPQYTGGSTCPPLCLSSKYWH
;
A
#
# COMPACT_ATOMS: atom_id res chain seq x y z
N MET A 1 -4.14 -6.80 -19.32
CA MET A 1 -4.00 -7.76 -18.19
C MET A 1 -4.37 -9.20 -18.51
N ARG A 2 -5.38 -9.49 -19.36
CA ARG A 2 -5.72 -10.89 -19.77
C ARG A 2 -4.53 -11.71 -20.29
N ARG A 3 -3.61 -11.11 -21.05
CA ARG A 3 -2.42 -11.78 -21.62
C ARG A 3 -1.34 -12.17 -20.59
N PHE A 4 -1.31 -11.56 -19.40
CA PHE A 4 -0.28 -11.88 -18.39
C PHE A 4 -0.65 -13.04 -17.47
N LEU A 5 -1.94 -13.32 -17.30
CA LEU A 5 -2.42 -14.36 -16.37
C LEU A 5 -2.64 -15.72 -17.07
N LEU A 6 -2.80 -15.71 -18.40
CA LEU A 6 -2.93 -16.93 -19.21
C LEU A 6 -1.68 -17.81 -19.19
N PRO A 7 -0.43 -17.28 -19.29
CA PRO A 7 0.80 -18.08 -19.24
C PRO A 7 1.11 -18.59 -17.83
N VAL A 8 0.58 -17.94 -16.79
CA VAL A 8 0.81 -18.31 -15.37
C VAL A 8 -0.05 -19.51 -14.95
N GLY A 9 -0.91 -20.04 -15.84
CA GLY A 9 -1.72 -21.23 -15.56
C GLY A 9 -2.91 -20.99 -14.64
N ILE A 10 -3.25 -19.73 -14.34
CA ILE A 10 -4.43 -19.37 -13.55
C ILE A 10 -5.67 -19.45 -14.45
N ARG A 11 -6.05 -20.68 -14.83
CA ARG A 11 -7.31 -21.00 -15.51
C ARG A 11 -8.05 -22.06 -14.69
N SER A 12 -9.37 -21.97 -14.69
CA SER A 12 -10.27 -22.81 -13.90
C SER A 12 -10.18 -24.34 -14.06
N PRO A 13 -9.57 -24.97 -15.10
CA PRO A 13 -9.36 -26.42 -15.05
C PRO A 13 -7.99 -26.82 -14.45
N GLY A 14 -7.06 -25.89 -14.19
CA GLY A 14 -5.68 -26.22 -13.81
C GLY A 14 -5.39 -26.24 -12.30
N PHE A 15 -6.15 -25.49 -11.49
CA PHE A 15 -5.92 -25.38 -10.05
C PHE A 15 -7.23 -25.31 -9.25
N SER A 16 -7.20 -25.80 -8.01
CA SER A 16 -8.33 -25.62 -7.08
C SER A 16 -8.57 -24.11 -6.83
N ARG A 17 -9.82 -23.72 -6.55
CA ARG A 17 -10.20 -22.33 -6.25
C ARG A 17 -9.40 -21.74 -5.07
N LEU A 18 -9.08 -22.58 -4.07
CA LEU A 18 -8.25 -22.22 -2.93
C LEU A 18 -6.80 -21.94 -3.38
N THR A 19 -6.24 -22.80 -4.22
CA THR A 19 -4.88 -22.62 -4.76
C THR A 19 -4.78 -21.37 -5.61
N ALA A 20 -5.75 -21.13 -6.52
CA ALA A 20 -5.79 -19.93 -7.35
C ALA A 20 -5.88 -18.63 -6.52
N THR A 21 -6.66 -18.65 -5.44
CA THR A 21 -6.73 -17.56 -4.47
C THR A 21 -5.38 -17.31 -3.80
N ARG A 22 -4.72 -18.37 -3.31
CA ARG A 22 -3.40 -18.25 -2.67
C ARG A 22 -2.36 -17.69 -3.62
N LEU A 23 -2.33 -18.17 -4.86
CA LEU A 23 -1.44 -17.65 -5.91
C LEU A 23 -1.69 -16.15 -6.18
N TYR A 24 -2.96 -15.72 -6.19
CA TYR A 24 -3.29 -14.30 -6.26
C TYR A 24 -2.71 -13.51 -5.08
N THR A 25 -2.91 -13.98 -3.85
CA THR A 25 -2.41 -13.29 -2.65
C THR A 25 -0.88 -13.24 -2.56
N ILE A 26 -0.18 -14.27 -3.07
CA ILE A 26 1.28 -14.39 -2.94
C ILE A 26 2.00 -13.64 -4.06
N PHE A 27 1.53 -13.75 -5.32
CA PHE A 27 2.30 -13.23 -6.46
C PHE A 27 1.71 -11.95 -7.07
N ILE A 28 0.39 -11.88 -7.18
CA ILE A 28 -0.28 -10.80 -7.91
C ILE A 28 -0.52 -9.61 -6.99
N ARG A 29 -1.04 -9.90 -5.79
CA ARG A 29 -1.39 -8.89 -4.80
C ARG A 29 -0.21 -8.00 -4.40
N PRO A 30 1.01 -8.51 -4.11
CA PRO A 30 2.13 -7.65 -3.74
C PRO A 30 2.53 -6.66 -4.84
N ARG A 31 2.34 -7.01 -6.12
CA ARG A 31 2.63 -6.10 -7.24
C ARG A 31 1.72 -4.87 -7.23
N PHE A 32 0.45 -5.04 -6.83
CA PHE A 32 -0.46 -3.91 -6.65
C PHE A 32 -0.11 -3.10 -5.40
N GLU A 33 0.27 -3.78 -4.31
CA GLU A 33 0.50 -3.15 -3.01
C GLU A 33 1.82 -2.39 -2.90
N TYR A 34 2.85 -2.81 -3.62
CA TYR A 34 4.18 -2.19 -3.55
C TYR A 34 4.11 -0.68 -3.84
N GLY A 35 3.41 -0.30 -4.92
CA GLY A 35 3.23 1.11 -5.25
C GLY A 35 2.37 1.85 -4.23
N LEU A 36 1.37 1.20 -3.64
CA LEU A 36 0.39 1.79 -2.71
C LEU A 36 0.99 2.35 -1.42
N CYS A 37 2.02 1.67 -0.92
CA CYS A 37 2.71 2.06 0.30
C CYS A 37 3.52 3.35 0.12
N ILE A 38 4.07 3.54 -1.09
CA ILE A 38 5.07 4.56 -1.38
C ILE A 38 4.40 5.78 -1.99
N CYS A 39 3.53 5.57 -2.99
CA CYS A 39 3.07 6.64 -3.86
C CYS A 39 1.75 7.32 -3.40
N THR A 40 1.55 8.57 -3.77
CA THR A 40 0.26 9.25 -3.78
C THR A 40 -0.55 8.73 -4.96
N PHE A 41 -1.80 8.31 -4.70
CA PHE A 41 -2.72 7.86 -5.74
C PHE A 41 -3.91 8.78 -5.81
N LEU A 42 -4.30 9.12 -7.04
CA LEU A 42 -5.57 9.76 -7.29
C LEU A 42 -6.71 8.74 -7.09
N GLN A 43 -7.89 9.19 -6.67
CA GLN A 43 -9.05 8.32 -6.48
C GLN A 43 -9.39 7.51 -7.75
N LYS A 44 -9.19 8.12 -8.93
CA LYS A 44 -9.35 7.45 -10.24
C LYS A 44 -8.38 6.27 -10.42
N GLN A 45 -7.14 6.40 -9.98
CA GLN A 45 -6.13 5.35 -10.06
C GLN A 45 -6.42 4.22 -9.08
N LEU A 46 -6.88 4.54 -7.86
CA LEU A 46 -7.34 3.53 -6.90
C LEU A 46 -8.55 2.75 -7.43
N ALA A 47 -9.50 3.43 -8.08
CA ALA A 47 -10.64 2.77 -8.71
C ALA A 47 -10.23 1.83 -9.86
N LEU A 48 -9.25 2.24 -10.67
CA LEU A 48 -8.69 1.37 -11.72
C LEU A 48 -8.02 0.13 -11.13
N LEU A 49 -7.31 0.30 -10.00
CA LEU A 49 -6.64 -0.80 -9.34
C LEU A 49 -7.61 -1.77 -8.66
N ASP A 50 -8.70 -1.26 -8.08
CA ASP A 50 -9.78 -2.10 -7.54
C ASP A 50 -10.49 -2.88 -8.65
N ARG A 51 -10.71 -2.27 -9.83
CA ARG A 51 -11.20 -2.97 -11.04
C ARG A 51 -10.23 -4.05 -11.52
N ALA A 52 -8.92 -3.79 -11.46
CA ALA A 52 -7.90 -4.78 -11.83
C ALA A 52 -7.88 -5.97 -10.85
N GLN A 53 -8.00 -5.71 -9.55
CA GLN A 53 -8.19 -6.74 -8.52
C GLN A 53 -9.43 -7.60 -8.82
N ASP A 54 -10.57 -6.95 -9.09
CA ASP A 54 -11.83 -7.61 -9.40
C ASP A 54 -11.72 -8.54 -10.62
N GLN A 55 -11.03 -8.07 -11.66
CA GLN A 55 -10.76 -8.89 -12.84
C GLN A 55 -9.88 -10.10 -12.52
N CYS A 56 -8.84 -9.93 -11.69
CA CYS A 56 -7.98 -11.04 -11.28
C CYS A 56 -8.73 -12.08 -10.45
N LEU A 57 -9.59 -11.64 -9.53
CA LEU A 57 -10.43 -12.54 -8.73
C LEU A 57 -11.41 -13.32 -9.61
N ARG A 58 -12.09 -12.66 -10.57
CA ARG A 58 -12.97 -13.36 -11.52
C ARG A 58 -12.24 -14.43 -12.32
N LEU A 59 -11.01 -14.12 -12.77
CA LEU A 59 -10.17 -15.08 -13.50
C LEU A 59 -9.72 -16.25 -12.59
N ALA A 60 -9.32 -15.98 -11.36
CA ALA A 60 -8.90 -16.99 -10.39
C ALA A 60 -10.03 -17.97 -10.04
N PHE A 61 -11.26 -17.48 -9.92
CA PHE A 61 -12.44 -18.30 -9.64
C PHE A 61 -13.10 -18.92 -10.89
N GLY A 62 -12.64 -18.58 -12.09
CA GLY A 62 -13.29 -19.01 -13.34
C GLY A 62 -14.69 -18.42 -13.52
N GLY A 63 -15.01 -17.33 -12.81
CA GLY A 63 -16.34 -16.73 -12.81
C GLY A 63 -16.67 -16.02 -14.12
N HIS A 64 -17.97 -15.91 -14.41
CA HIS A 64 -18.45 -15.14 -15.55
C HIS A 64 -17.95 -13.67 -15.48
N PRO A 65 -17.68 -12.97 -16.59
CA PRO A 65 -17.13 -11.61 -16.56
C PRO A 65 -17.98 -10.58 -15.81
N ARG A 66 -19.28 -10.84 -15.64
CA ARG A 66 -20.23 -10.02 -14.88
C ARG A 66 -20.53 -10.53 -13.47
N ALA A 67 -19.84 -11.58 -13.02
CA ALA A 67 -20.04 -12.15 -11.69
C ALA A 67 -19.70 -11.14 -10.60
N SER A 68 -20.48 -11.17 -9.51
CA SER A 68 -20.25 -10.32 -8.35
C SER A 68 -18.88 -10.62 -7.73
N THR A 69 -18.10 -9.56 -7.51
CA THR A 69 -16.75 -9.63 -6.92
C THR A 69 -16.76 -9.44 -5.42
N THR A 70 -17.87 -8.97 -4.84
CA THR A 70 -18.02 -8.81 -3.39
C THR A 70 -17.93 -10.16 -2.69
N VAL A 71 -18.64 -11.18 -3.20
CA VAL A 71 -18.60 -12.54 -2.67
C VAL A 71 -17.18 -13.12 -2.73
N PHE A 72 -16.47 -12.92 -3.85
CA PHE A 72 -15.08 -13.38 -3.98
C PHE A 72 -14.14 -12.64 -3.02
N LYS A 73 -14.32 -11.34 -2.81
CA LYS A 73 -13.54 -10.59 -1.82
C LYS A 73 -13.77 -11.11 -0.40
N HIS A 74 -15.02 -11.42 -0.05
CA HIS A 74 -15.35 -12.00 1.27
C HIS A 74 -14.78 -13.41 1.45
N LEU A 75 -14.95 -14.30 0.47
CA LEU A 75 -14.41 -15.66 0.51
C LEU A 75 -12.88 -15.72 0.62
N THR A 76 -12.20 -14.71 0.08
CA THR A 76 -10.73 -14.62 0.07
C THR A 76 -10.18 -13.70 1.16
N SER A 77 -11.04 -13.14 2.01
CA SER A 77 -10.70 -12.11 3.01
C SER A 77 -9.86 -10.96 2.43
N THR A 78 -10.09 -10.61 1.16
CA THR A 78 -9.28 -9.60 0.45
C THR A 78 -9.95 -8.22 0.56
N PRO A 79 -9.32 -7.23 1.22
CA PRO A 79 -9.87 -5.89 1.32
C PRO A 79 -9.83 -5.16 -0.04
N SER A 80 -10.66 -4.12 -0.17
CA SER A 80 -10.60 -3.20 -1.31
C SER A 80 -9.25 -2.49 -1.38
N MET A 81 -8.85 -2.05 -2.58
CA MET A 81 -7.57 -1.35 -2.75
C MET A 81 -7.50 -0.04 -1.97
N HIS A 82 -8.63 0.63 -1.74
CA HIS A 82 -8.69 1.86 -0.94
C HIS A 82 -8.34 1.60 0.53
N VAL A 83 -9.02 0.65 1.17
CA VAL A 83 -8.75 0.27 2.58
C VAL A 83 -7.32 -0.24 2.73
N ARG A 84 -6.86 -1.03 1.75
CA ARG A 84 -5.49 -1.56 1.76
C ARG A 84 -4.45 -0.45 1.65
N ALA A 85 -4.69 0.60 0.84
CA ALA A 85 -3.76 1.72 0.72
C ALA A 85 -3.56 2.44 2.06
N HIS A 86 -4.64 2.74 2.78
CA HIS A 86 -4.53 3.36 4.11
C HIS A 86 -3.82 2.46 5.11
N THR A 87 -4.13 1.16 5.09
CA THR A 87 -3.45 0.18 5.96
C THR A 87 -1.94 0.14 5.70
N LEU A 88 -1.53 0.11 4.43
CA LEU A 88 -0.13 0.06 4.05
C LEU A 88 0.61 1.36 4.40
N VAL A 89 -0.02 2.50 4.18
CA VAL A 89 0.53 3.80 4.56
C VAL A 89 0.71 3.89 6.07
N LEU A 90 -0.26 3.45 6.87
CA LEU A 90 -0.14 3.40 8.33
C LEU A 90 1.03 2.50 8.76
N LYS A 91 1.13 1.30 8.19
CA LYS A 91 2.25 0.37 8.47
C LYS A 91 3.60 0.98 8.10
N MET A 92 3.66 1.78 7.03
CA MET A 92 4.88 2.48 6.63
C MET A 92 5.26 3.57 7.63
N ILE A 93 4.29 4.37 8.07
CA ILE A 93 4.51 5.42 9.09
C ILE A 93 5.06 4.80 10.37
N ILE A 94 4.42 3.75 10.89
CA ILE A 94 4.89 3.01 12.07
C ILE A 94 6.30 2.48 11.86
N ARG A 95 6.58 1.89 10.69
CA ARG A 95 7.91 1.37 10.36
C ARG A 95 8.96 2.48 10.34
N VAL A 96 8.65 3.67 9.82
CA VAL A 96 9.56 4.81 9.82
C VAL A 96 9.85 5.30 11.24
N HIS A 97 8.86 5.27 12.13
CA HIS A 97 9.04 5.68 13.54
C HIS A 97 9.92 4.75 14.37
N HIS A 98 9.84 3.43 14.13
CA HIS A 98 10.59 2.43 14.91
C HIS A 98 11.87 1.95 14.21
N LEU A 99 12.31 2.64 13.15
CA LEU A 99 13.47 2.23 12.39
C LEU A 99 14.76 2.72 13.06
N PRO A 100 15.81 1.89 13.13
CA PRO A 100 17.12 2.38 13.58
C PRO A 100 17.70 3.39 12.57
N ASP A 101 18.46 4.36 13.08
CA ASP A 101 19.00 5.50 12.32
C ASP A 101 19.99 5.12 11.21
N ASP A 102 20.50 3.88 11.25
CA ASP A 102 21.44 3.32 10.26
C ASP A 102 20.74 2.73 9.03
N CYS A 103 19.41 2.61 9.06
CA CYS A 103 18.69 2.13 7.90
C CYS A 103 18.72 3.16 6.76
N LEU A 104 18.89 2.68 5.53
CA LEU A 104 18.80 3.52 4.33
C LEU A 104 17.50 4.34 4.31
N LEU A 105 16.38 3.75 4.75
CA LEU A 105 15.10 4.45 4.81
C LEU A 105 15.15 5.63 5.80
N ALA A 106 15.81 5.51 6.96
CA ALA A 106 15.98 6.60 7.92
C ALA A 106 16.79 7.77 7.30
N LYS A 107 17.84 7.46 6.52
CA LYS A 107 18.58 8.47 5.74
C LYS A 107 17.76 9.09 4.60
N LEU A 108 16.77 8.37 4.07
CA LEU A 108 15.91 8.82 2.97
C LEU A 108 14.75 9.71 3.43
N VAL A 109 14.31 9.58 4.68
CA VAL A 109 13.24 10.38 5.30
C VAL A 109 13.41 11.88 5.06
N PRO A 110 14.55 12.54 5.36
CA PRO A 110 14.71 13.97 5.17
C PRO A 110 14.49 14.42 3.71
N PHE A 111 14.95 13.64 2.74
CA PHE A 111 14.75 13.92 1.32
C PHE A 111 13.28 13.82 0.91
N VAL A 112 12.56 12.82 1.45
CA VAL A 112 11.15 12.61 1.16
C VAL A 112 10.27 13.65 1.86
N THR A 113 10.67 14.15 3.03
CA THR A 113 9.97 15.22 3.75
C THR A 113 10.23 16.61 3.17
N ALA A 114 11.42 16.84 2.60
CA ALA A 114 11.80 18.09 1.94
C ALA A 114 11.19 18.22 0.53
N ALA A 115 10.78 17.10 -0.08
CA ALA A 115 10.09 17.11 -1.35
C ALA A 115 8.74 17.86 -1.26
N PRO A 116 8.31 18.57 -2.32
CA PRO A 116 7.10 19.40 -2.29
C PRO A 116 5.86 18.59 -1.87
N ILE A 117 4.84 19.24 -1.28
CA ILE A 117 3.61 18.57 -0.78
C ILE A 117 2.86 17.81 -1.88
N LYS A 118 3.01 18.22 -3.14
CA LYS A 118 2.49 17.51 -4.32
C LYS A 118 3.35 16.30 -4.74
N SER A 119 4.40 15.97 -3.98
CA SER A 119 5.34 14.92 -4.35
C SER A 119 4.71 13.55 -4.30
N ARG A 120 5.43 12.63 -4.92
CA ARG A 120 5.08 11.24 -5.11
C ARG A 120 4.72 10.52 -3.80
N PHE A 121 5.08 11.00 -2.61
CA PHE A 121 4.94 10.23 -1.37
C PHE A 121 3.79 10.71 -0.48
N ARG A 122 2.90 9.78 -0.07
CA ARG A 122 1.67 10.11 0.68
C ARG A 122 1.87 10.24 2.19
N TRP A 123 2.76 9.43 2.74
CA TRP A 123 2.98 9.29 4.18
C TRP A 123 3.56 10.55 4.87
N PRO A 124 4.44 11.39 4.26
CA PRO A 124 4.99 12.57 4.95
C PRO A 124 3.95 13.66 5.21
N ALA A 125 2.97 13.81 4.31
CA ALA A 125 1.86 14.74 4.50
C ALA A 125 0.95 14.27 5.64
N LEU A 126 0.68 12.96 5.73
CA LEU A 126 -0.15 12.39 6.79
C LEU A 126 0.54 12.41 8.15
N MET A 127 1.85 12.23 8.22
CA MET A 127 2.60 12.39 9.47
C MET A 127 2.49 13.81 10.01
N ARG A 128 2.64 14.84 9.15
CA ARG A 128 2.53 16.25 9.56
C ARG A 128 1.12 16.66 10.01
N GLN A 129 0.09 16.06 9.44
CA GLN A 129 -1.31 16.43 9.75
C GLN A 129 -1.84 15.80 11.04
N ASN A 130 -1.24 14.71 11.51
CA ASN A 130 -1.80 13.91 12.59
C ASN A 130 -1.10 14.19 13.94
N PRO A 131 -1.81 14.75 14.94
CA PRO A 131 -1.21 15.13 16.24
C PRO A 131 -0.78 13.92 17.09
N LEU A 132 -1.22 12.72 16.73
CA LEU A 132 -0.80 11.47 17.39
C LEU A 132 0.71 11.23 17.23
N TRP A 133 1.29 11.61 16.09
CA TRP A 133 2.72 11.37 15.80
C TRP A 133 3.64 12.47 16.36
N SER A 134 3.07 13.60 16.80
CA SER A 134 3.82 14.64 17.53
C SER A 134 3.89 14.37 19.03
N ASN A 135 3.16 13.37 19.54
CA ASN A 135 3.12 13.10 20.97
C ASN A 135 4.25 12.13 21.37
N PRO A 136 5.19 12.57 22.24
CA PRO A 136 6.37 11.79 22.63
C PRO A 136 6.04 10.50 23.41
N GLN A 137 4.82 10.37 23.93
CA GLN A 137 4.35 9.17 24.63
C GLN A 137 4.22 7.95 23.70
N TYR A 138 3.95 8.16 22.41
CA TYR A 138 3.80 7.08 21.43
C TYR A 138 5.07 6.82 20.61
N THR A 139 6.07 7.71 20.67
CA THR A 139 7.34 7.58 19.94
C THR A 139 8.43 6.87 20.74
N GLY A 140 8.10 6.31 21.90
CA GLY A 140 8.97 5.37 22.63
C GLY A 140 10.36 5.93 22.93
N GLY A 141 10.46 7.09 23.59
CA GLY A 141 11.69 7.54 24.26
C GLY A 141 12.94 7.78 23.40
N SER A 142 12.94 7.45 22.11
CA SER A 142 13.97 7.90 21.18
C SER A 142 13.67 9.35 20.82
N THR A 143 14.49 10.26 21.35
CA THR A 143 14.58 11.66 20.95
C THR A 143 15.00 11.76 19.48
N CYS A 144 14.12 11.41 18.56
CA CYS A 144 14.14 12.01 17.24
C CYS A 144 13.47 13.38 17.43
N PRO A 145 14.19 14.50 17.26
CA PRO A 145 13.55 15.79 17.31
C PRO A 145 12.38 15.76 16.34
N PRO A 146 11.26 16.42 16.68
CA PRO A 146 10.19 16.56 15.72
C PRO A 146 10.85 17.11 14.46
N LEU A 147 10.53 16.52 13.30
CA LEU A 147 10.70 17.16 12.00
C LEU A 147 9.78 18.39 11.94
N CYS A 148 9.94 19.28 12.92
CA CYS A 148 9.55 20.67 12.94
C CYS A 148 10.50 21.33 11.97
N LEU A 149 9.95 21.65 10.81
CA LEU A 149 10.34 22.83 10.06
C LEU A 149 10.64 23.98 11.04
N SER A 150 11.91 24.19 11.36
CA SER A 150 12.40 25.47 11.84
C SER A 150 13.50 25.89 10.88
N SER A 151 13.06 26.61 9.86
CA SER A 151 13.89 27.48 9.05
C SER A 151 14.42 28.62 9.93
N LYS A 152 15.33 28.29 10.84
CA LYS A 152 16.20 29.22 11.57
C LYS A 152 17.56 28.56 11.58
N TYR A 153 18.64 29.32 11.42
CA TYR A 153 20.02 28.85 11.17
C TYR A 153 20.36 28.59 9.69
N TRP A 154 20.10 29.60 8.85
CA TRP A 154 21.09 30.03 7.85
C TRP A 154 21.37 31.51 8.12
N HIS A 155 22.41 31.78 8.90
CA HIS A 155 23.21 33.00 8.91
C HIS A 155 24.65 32.58 9.15
#